data_AF-A0A6N2K0I3-F1
#
_entry.id   AF-A0A6N2K0I3-F1
#
_cell.length_a   1.000
_cell.length_b   1.000
_cell.length_c   1.000
_cell.angle_alpha   90.00
_cell.angle_beta   90.00
_cell.angle_gamma   90.00
#
_symmetry.space_group_name_H-M   'P 1'
#
loop_
_entity.id
_entity.type
_entity.pdbx_description
1 polymer ?
#
loop_
_entity_poly.entity_id
_entity_poly.type
_entity_poly.pdbx_seq_one_letter_code
_entity_poly.pdbx_strand_id
1 'polypeptide(L)'
;RSPSVFRQETTPETARESSESPIAAANKNPFTDRSQKKSSSSQQHQPQNAAFHPILACMVLLLQLGIASMVSPVLAIDTADESTGADNENLAESPGSSPDILLFFLKSCADMISEPAGDRVFSYVFEDEESLDYDTCLEVVGSGKECHDAFVKYVAEGPKLKVNYDYYLKRSEELYSICLTVF
;
A
#
# COMPACT_ATOMS: atom_id res chain seq x y z
N ARG A 1 53.70 -3.24 68.39
CA ARG A 1 52.89 -4.43 68.70
C ARG A 1 52.22 -4.85 67.40
N SER A 2 52.79 -5.81 66.68
CA SER A 2 52.15 -6.51 65.53
C SER A 2 51.21 -7.62 66.07
N PRO A 3 50.62 -8.54 65.27
CA PRO A 3 50.10 -8.52 63.88
C PRO A 3 48.71 -9.24 63.74
N SER A 4 48.22 -9.40 62.50
CA SER A 4 47.49 -10.57 61.90
C SER A 4 46.48 -10.06 60.87
N VAL A 5 46.48 -10.35 59.55
CA VAL A 5 46.76 -11.55 58.72
C VAL A 5 45.88 -12.76 59.01
N PHE A 6 44.91 -12.99 58.12
CA PHE A 6 44.29 -14.26 57.67
C PHE A 6 43.40 -13.86 56.47
N ARG A 7 43.58 -14.18 55.18
CA ARG A 7 43.99 -15.33 54.36
C ARG A 7 43.07 -16.56 54.45
N GLN A 8 42.63 -16.99 53.25
CA GLN A 8 42.12 -18.31 52.83
C GLN A 8 40.65 -18.59 53.19
N GLU A 9 39.81 -19.25 52.38
CA GLU A 9 39.99 -20.26 51.31
C GLU A 9 38.63 -20.44 50.57
N THR A 10 38.57 -20.46 49.22
CA THR A 10 38.41 -21.62 48.29
C THR A 10 37.01 -22.27 48.18
N THR A 11 36.40 -22.11 46.97
CA THR A 11 35.73 -23.11 46.04
C THR A 11 34.71 -24.14 46.59
N PRO A 12 33.98 -24.99 45.80
CA PRO A 12 33.87 -25.18 44.34
C PRO A 12 32.42 -25.38 43.77
N GLU A 13 32.32 -25.29 42.43
CA GLU A 13 31.69 -26.25 41.47
C GLU A 13 30.35 -26.97 41.77
N THR A 14 29.33 -26.74 40.91
CA THR A 14 28.54 -27.76 40.15
C THR A 14 27.67 -26.99 39.13
N ALA A 15 27.84 -27.01 37.80
CA ALA A 15 27.85 -28.07 36.78
C ALA A 15 26.46 -28.68 36.46
N ARG A 16 26.16 -28.70 35.14
CA ARG A 16 25.05 -29.33 34.38
C ARG A 16 23.74 -28.52 34.33
N GLU A 17 23.03 -28.40 33.22
CA GLU A 17 22.89 -29.35 32.10
C GLU A 17 22.52 -28.67 30.77
N SER A 18 22.96 -29.31 29.70
CA SER A 18 22.69 -29.03 28.29
C SER A 18 21.40 -29.75 27.87
N SER A 19 20.58 -29.16 27.00
CA SER A 19 19.97 -29.88 25.85
C SER A 19 19.00 -29.01 25.03
N GLU A 20 19.32 -28.97 23.74
CA GLU A 20 18.41 -29.13 22.59
C GLU A 20 17.21 -28.19 22.38
N SER A 21 17.36 -27.38 21.32
CA SER A 21 16.28 -26.99 20.41
C SER A 21 15.84 -28.21 19.57
N PRO A 22 14.57 -28.27 19.12
CA PRO A 22 14.37 -28.00 17.69
C PRO A 22 13.09 -27.24 17.35
N ILE A 23 13.26 -26.33 16.38
CA ILE A 23 12.42 -26.04 15.20
C ILE A 23 11.01 -26.66 15.19
N ALA A 24 9.99 -25.81 15.27
CA ALA A 24 8.69 -26.05 14.67
C ALA A 24 8.19 -24.75 14.00
N ALA A 25 8.41 -24.67 12.69
CA ALA A 25 7.81 -23.66 11.83
C ALA A 25 6.32 -23.99 11.66
N ALA A 26 5.44 -23.17 12.26
CA ALA A 26 4.02 -23.19 11.97
C ALA A 26 3.72 -22.14 10.89
N ASN A 27 3.77 -22.58 9.63
CA ASN A 27 3.13 -21.93 8.50
C ASN A 27 1.62 -21.87 8.75
N LYS A 28 1.07 -20.67 8.93
CA LYS A 28 -0.37 -20.42 8.91
C LYS A 28 -0.64 -19.27 7.94
N ASN A 29 -0.94 -19.63 6.70
CA ASN A 29 -1.64 -18.75 5.77
C ASN A 29 -3.03 -18.44 6.33
N PRO A 30 -3.41 -17.18 6.61
CA PRO A 30 -4.77 -16.83 6.98
C PRO A 30 -5.54 -16.42 5.73
N PHE A 31 -5.76 -17.36 4.79
CA PHE A 31 -6.61 -17.07 3.64
C PHE A 31 -7.41 -18.28 3.19
N THR A 32 -8.13 -18.90 4.13
CA THR A 32 -9.31 -19.72 3.83
C THR A 32 -10.17 -19.79 5.08
N ASP A 33 -11.37 -19.21 5.00
CA ASP A 33 -12.64 -19.75 5.51
C ASP A 33 -13.55 -18.65 6.07
N ARG A 34 -14.40 -18.08 5.19
CA ARG A 34 -15.69 -17.54 5.65
C ARG A 34 -16.73 -17.60 4.55
N SER A 35 -17.21 -18.82 4.31
CA SER A 35 -18.49 -19.01 3.63
C SER A 35 -19.65 -18.83 4.62
N GLN A 36 -20.57 -17.95 4.20
CA GLN A 36 -22.01 -17.97 4.46
C GLN A 36 -22.51 -17.83 5.91
N LYS A 37 -23.04 -16.64 6.21
CA LYS A 37 -24.27 -16.53 7.00
C LYS A 37 -25.24 -15.56 6.33
N LYS A 38 -26.16 -16.15 5.57
CA LYS A 38 -27.36 -15.51 5.01
C LYS A 38 -28.44 -15.56 6.08
N SER A 39 -28.97 -14.42 6.50
CA SER A 39 -30.30 -14.35 7.13
C SER A 39 -30.96 -13.02 6.77
N SER A 40 -32.01 -13.13 5.98
CA SER A 40 -32.94 -12.07 5.60
C SER A 40 -33.66 -11.49 6.82
N SER A 41 -33.99 -10.19 6.78
CA SER A 41 -35.23 -9.69 7.36
C SER A 41 -35.73 -8.42 6.65
N SER A 42 -36.94 -8.58 6.11
CA SER A 42 -38.00 -7.66 5.67
C SER A 42 -37.76 -6.21 5.22
N GLN A 43 -38.23 -6.00 3.99
CA GLN A 43 -38.80 -4.78 3.40
C GLN A 43 -39.72 -3.97 4.33
N GLN A 44 -39.65 -2.63 4.16
CA GLN A 44 -40.85 -1.79 4.17
C GLN A 44 -40.75 -0.67 3.09
N HIS A 45 -41.74 -0.69 2.19
CA HIS A 45 -42.18 0.31 1.20
C HIS A 45 -42.41 1.71 1.83
N GLN A 46 -42.41 2.89 1.18
CA GLN A 46 -42.25 3.38 -0.21
C GLN A 46 -42.29 4.95 -0.12
N PRO A 47 -42.55 5.68 -1.22
CA PRO A 47 -41.71 6.71 -1.85
C PRO A 47 -41.94 8.13 -1.30
N GLN A 48 -41.18 9.15 -1.71
CA GLN A 48 -41.69 10.50 -2.06
C GLN A 48 -40.57 11.39 -2.66
N ASN A 49 -40.88 11.92 -3.85
CA ASN A 49 -40.54 13.26 -4.36
C ASN A 49 -39.19 13.51 -5.05
N ALA A 50 -39.35 13.73 -6.35
CA ALA A 50 -38.41 14.33 -7.28
C ALA A 50 -37.80 15.63 -6.74
N ALA A 51 -36.47 15.63 -6.65
CA ALA A 51 -35.66 16.83 -6.78
C ALA A 51 -34.57 16.50 -7.81
N PHE A 52 -34.89 16.72 -9.09
CA PHE A 52 -33.89 16.70 -10.14
C PHE A 52 -32.90 17.83 -9.86
N HIS A 53 -31.69 17.46 -9.45
CA HIS A 53 -30.65 18.37 -8.99
C HIS A 53 -30.23 19.36 -10.10
N PRO A 54 -30.21 20.69 -9.83
CA PRO A 54 -29.74 21.72 -10.77
C PRO A 54 -28.24 21.62 -11.10
N ILE A 55 -27.50 20.74 -10.41
CA ILE A 55 -26.08 20.51 -10.58
C ILE A 55 -25.80 19.76 -11.90
N LEU A 56 -26.68 18.85 -12.32
CA LEU A 56 -26.51 18.06 -13.55
C LEU A 56 -26.67 18.92 -14.82
N ALA A 57 -27.52 19.97 -14.76
CA ALA A 57 -27.67 20.93 -15.85
C ALA A 57 -26.43 21.83 -16.03
N CYS A 58 -25.72 22.12 -14.93
CA CYS A 58 -24.51 22.95 -14.96
C CYS A 58 -23.33 22.21 -15.62
N MET A 59 -23.20 20.91 -15.35
CA MET A 59 -22.13 20.08 -15.93
C MET A 59 -22.27 19.90 -17.44
N VAL A 60 -23.50 19.81 -17.97
CA VAL A 60 -23.75 19.71 -19.43
C VAL A 60 -23.46 21.04 -20.15
N LEU A 61 -23.70 22.19 -19.50
CA LEU A 61 -23.37 23.52 -20.04
C LEU A 61 -21.85 23.76 -20.14
N LEU A 62 -21.07 23.29 -19.15
CA LEU A 62 -19.61 23.42 -19.19
C LEU A 62 -18.96 22.54 -20.25
N LEU A 63 -19.56 21.38 -20.57
CA LEU A 63 -19.05 20.47 -21.60
C LEU A 63 -19.18 21.03 -23.03
N GLN A 64 -20.15 21.92 -23.29
CA GLN A 64 -20.38 22.49 -24.62
C GLN A 64 -19.56 23.75 -24.95
N LEU A 65 -18.96 24.41 -23.94
CA LEU A 65 -18.15 25.61 -24.15
C LEU A 65 -16.64 25.33 -24.32
N GLY A 66 -16.22 24.06 -24.18
CA GLY A 66 -14.81 23.67 -24.16
C GLY A 66 -14.20 23.18 -25.48
N ILE A 67 -14.91 23.28 -26.62
CA ILE A 67 -14.36 22.85 -27.92
C ILE A 67 -14.15 24.07 -28.82
N ALA A 68 -13.05 24.79 -28.57
CA ALA A 68 -12.47 25.72 -29.53
C ALA A 68 -10.94 25.53 -29.57
N SER A 69 -10.52 24.80 -30.60
CA SER A 69 -9.26 24.92 -31.34
C SER A 69 -7.95 25.19 -30.61
N MET A 70 -7.08 24.18 -30.64
CA MET A 70 -5.74 24.35 -31.23
C MET A 70 -5.25 23.01 -31.79
N VAL A 71 -5.51 22.82 -33.08
CA VAL A 71 -4.68 21.97 -33.93
C VAL A 71 -3.36 22.72 -34.09
N SER A 72 -2.24 22.08 -33.80
CA SER A 72 -0.93 22.56 -34.26
C SER A 72 -0.14 21.41 -34.87
N PRO A 73 0.65 21.71 -35.92
CA PRO A 73 1.10 20.72 -36.86
C PRO A 73 2.35 19.96 -36.40
N VAL A 74 2.41 18.72 -36.86
CA VAL A 74 3.60 17.88 -36.99
C VAL A 74 4.71 18.66 -37.70
N LEU A 75 5.85 18.81 -37.04
CA LEU A 75 7.13 19.03 -37.72
C LEU A 75 7.94 17.74 -37.59
N ALA A 76 8.03 17.03 -38.71
CA ALA A 76 9.04 16.02 -38.94
C ALA A 76 10.39 16.73 -39.11
N ILE A 77 11.40 16.30 -38.38
CA ILE A 77 12.80 16.56 -38.68
C ILE A 77 13.47 15.20 -38.78
N ASP A 78 13.69 14.78 -40.03
CA ASP A 78 14.68 13.75 -40.35
C ASP A 78 16.07 14.37 -40.17
N THR A 79 16.82 13.86 -39.21
CA THR A 79 18.29 13.89 -39.27
C THR A 79 18.79 12.48 -39.05
N ALA A 80 19.00 11.79 -40.17
CA ALA A 80 19.99 10.74 -40.23
C ALA A 80 21.37 11.41 -40.10
N ASP A 81 22.12 11.04 -39.07
CA ASP A 81 23.58 11.09 -39.16
C ASP A 81 24.12 9.73 -38.71
N GLU A 82 24.74 9.10 -39.68
CA GLU A 82 25.48 7.86 -39.60
C GLU A 82 26.87 8.19 -39.03
N SER A 83 27.18 7.66 -37.86
CA SER A 83 28.58 7.51 -37.44
C SER A 83 28.76 6.18 -36.73
N THR A 84 29.28 5.24 -37.49
CA THR A 84 29.89 3.99 -37.06
C THR A 84 31.09 4.26 -36.14
N GLY A 85 31.24 3.46 -35.07
CA GLY A 85 32.57 3.20 -34.52
C GLY A 85 32.67 2.99 -33.02
N ALA A 86 33.15 1.80 -32.66
CA ALA A 86 33.84 1.43 -31.43
C ALA A 86 32.97 1.00 -30.23
N ASP A 87 32.71 -0.30 -30.24
CA ASP A 87 32.69 -1.21 -29.10
C ASP A 87 33.47 -0.72 -27.86
N ASN A 88 32.73 -0.44 -26.79
CA ASN A 88 33.18 -0.74 -25.44
C ASN A 88 32.03 -1.37 -24.66
N GLU A 89 32.16 -2.68 -24.43
CA GLU A 89 31.39 -3.43 -23.44
C GLU A 89 31.58 -2.79 -22.05
N ASN A 90 30.66 -1.91 -21.71
CA ASN A 90 30.20 -1.76 -20.34
C ASN A 90 28.69 -1.58 -20.39
N LEU A 91 28.00 -2.68 -20.68
CA LEU A 91 26.65 -2.85 -20.13
C LEU A 91 26.82 -2.95 -18.62
N ALA A 92 26.97 -1.79 -17.97
CA ALA A 92 26.46 -1.63 -16.64
C ALA A 92 24.96 -1.91 -16.78
N GLU A 93 24.59 -3.13 -16.42
CA GLU A 93 23.22 -3.52 -16.15
C GLU A 93 22.68 -2.46 -15.20
N SER A 94 21.85 -1.57 -15.76
CA SER A 94 21.12 -0.58 -14.98
C SER A 94 20.50 -1.35 -13.82
N PRO A 95 20.70 -0.95 -12.54
CA PRO A 95 20.05 -1.60 -11.41
C PRO A 95 18.57 -1.18 -11.41
N GLY A 96 17.85 -1.58 -12.46
CA GLY A 96 16.46 -1.31 -12.73
C GLY A 96 15.65 -2.52 -12.34
N SER A 97 14.98 -2.40 -11.20
CA SER A 97 13.77 -3.14 -10.85
C SER A 97 13.85 -4.67 -10.96
N SER A 98 14.64 -5.31 -10.10
CA SER A 98 14.28 -6.68 -9.73
C SER A 98 12.93 -6.63 -9.00
N PRO A 99 11.97 -7.52 -9.30
CA PRO A 99 10.74 -7.67 -8.50
C PRO A 99 11.04 -7.84 -7.00
N ASP A 100 12.22 -8.34 -6.64
CA ASP A 100 12.65 -8.49 -5.26
C ASP A 100 12.79 -7.15 -4.52
N ILE A 101 13.24 -6.09 -5.21
CA ILE A 101 13.39 -4.76 -4.62
C ILE A 101 12.02 -4.15 -4.31
N LEU A 102 11.06 -4.30 -5.23
CA LEU A 102 9.69 -3.84 -5.01
C LEU A 102 9.04 -4.59 -3.85
N LEU A 103 9.20 -5.92 -3.78
CA LEU A 103 8.64 -6.71 -2.69
C LEU A 103 9.28 -6.37 -1.33
N PHE A 104 10.58 -6.12 -1.29
CA PHE A 104 11.25 -5.67 -0.08
C PHE A 104 10.73 -4.31 0.39
N PHE A 105 10.56 -3.37 -0.54
CA PHE A 105 9.99 -2.06 -0.25
C PHE A 105 8.55 -2.16 0.28
N LEU A 106 7.69 -2.91 -0.42
CA LEU A 106 6.30 -3.15 0.00
C LEU A 106 6.21 -3.80 1.39
N LYS A 107 7.11 -4.74 1.68
CA LYS A 107 7.21 -5.35 3.01
C LYS A 107 7.55 -4.30 4.08
N SER A 108 8.55 -3.45 3.83
CA SER A 108 8.91 -2.37 4.75
C SER A 108 7.76 -1.39 4.98
N CYS A 109 6.95 -1.12 3.96
CA CYS A 109 5.75 -0.31 4.08
C CYS A 109 4.67 -0.98 4.93
N ALA A 110 4.41 -2.26 4.69
CA ALA A 110 3.43 -3.04 5.45
C ALA A 110 3.79 -3.14 6.93
N ASP A 111 5.09 -3.19 7.28
CA ASP A 111 5.53 -3.23 8.68
C ASP A 111 5.24 -1.91 9.45
N MET A 112 4.89 -0.82 8.76
CA MET A 112 4.51 0.47 9.36
C MET A 112 3.00 0.65 9.57
N ILE A 113 2.18 -0.22 8.99
CA ILE A 113 0.72 -0.18 9.08
C ILE A 113 0.25 -1.46 9.79
N SER A 114 -0.51 -1.32 10.86
CA SER A 114 -1.06 -2.46 11.58
C SER A 114 -2.07 -3.22 10.72
N GLU A 115 -2.24 -4.51 10.98
CA GLU A 115 -3.23 -5.35 10.27
C GLU A 115 -4.65 -4.72 10.28
N PRO A 116 -5.19 -4.23 11.42
CA PRO A 116 -6.51 -3.58 11.43
C PRO A 116 -6.60 -2.30 10.59
N ALA A 117 -5.54 -1.49 10.55
CA ALA A 117 -5.50 -0.31 9.71
C ALA A 117 -5.40 -0.69 8.23
N GLY A 118 -4.60 -1.70 7.90
CA GLY A 118 -4.47 -2.25 6.55
C GLY A 118 -5.80 -2.77 6.01
N ASP A 119 -6.57 -3.50 6.82
CA ASP A 119 -7.91 -3.98 6.46
C ASP A 119 -8.86 -2.83 6.13
N ARG A 120 -8.86 -1.76 6.94
CA ARG A 120 -9.70 -0.58 6.69
C ARG A 120 -9.29 0.21 5.45
N VAL A 121 -7.98 0.36 5.22
CA VAL A 121 -7.47 0.95 3.99
C VAL A 121 -7.91 0.12 2.78
N PHE A 122 -7.84 -1.21 2.90
CA PHE A 122 -8.28 -2.11 1.83
C PHE A 122 -9.77 -1.96 1.57
N SER A 123 -10.62 -2.03 2.59
CA SER A 123 -12.07 -1.88 2.45
C SER A 123 -12.45 -0.52 1.89
N TYR A 124 -11.81 0.56 2.34
CA TYR A 124 -12.06 1.89 1.81
C TYR A 124 -11.67 2.00 0.34
N VAL A 125 -10.49 1.51 -0.06
CA VAL A 125 -10.02 1.70 -1.43
C VAL A 125 -10.72 0.73 -2.39
N PHE A 126 -10.83 -0.54 -2.03
CA PHE A 126 -11.21 -1.62 -2.95
C PHE A 126 -12.64 -2.12 -2.80
N GLU A 127 -13.32 -1.74 -1.71
CA GLU A 127 -14.72 -2.06 -1.46
C GLU A 127 -15.54 -0.76 -1.37
N ASP A 128 -16.75 -0.85 -0.82
CA ASP A 128 -17.72 0.24 -0.76
C ASP A 128 -17.75 0.92 0.63
N GLU A 129 -16.66 0.83 1.41
CA GLU A 129 -16.57 1.48 2.72
C GLU A 129 -16.24 2.97 2.57
N GLU A 130 -16.87 3.82 3.39
CA GLU A 130 -16.78 5.29 3.27
C GLU A 130 -16.12 5.97 4.48
N SER A 131 -15.77 5.22 5.53
CA SER A 131 -15.27 5.81 6.78
C SER A 131 -13.91 5.27 7.17
N LEU A 132 -13.07 6.16 7.69
CA LEU A 132 -11.79 5.85 8.29
C LEU A 132 -11.79 6.41 9.72
N ASP A 133 -11.23 5.65 10.65
CA ASP A 133 -10.97 6.16 11.99
C ASP A 133 -9.64 6.93 12.06
N TYR A 134 -9.53 7.72 13.13
CA TYR A 134 -8.38 8.57 13.40
C TYR A 134 -7.06 7.77 13.48
N ASP A 135 -7.08 6.60 14.14
CA ASP A 135 -5.89 5.78 14.35
C ASP A 135 -5.37 5.22 13.02
N THR A 136 -6.27 4.82 12.12
CA THR A 136 -5.93 4.39 10.76
C THR A 136 -5.28 5.52 9.98
N CYS A 137 -5.80 6.74 10.07
CA CYS A 137 -5.21 7.89 9.39
C CYS A 137 -3.83 8.28 9.94
N LEU A 138 -3.60 8.14 11.25
CA LEU A 138 -2.28 8.31 11.86
C LEU A 138 -1.25 7.37 11.23
N GLU A 139 -1.58 6.08 11.09
CA GLU A 139 -0.68 5.07 10.53
C GLU A 139 -0.44 5.28 9.04
N VAL A 140 -1.48 5.58 8.26
CA VAL A 140 -1.36 5.84 6.82
C VAL A 140 -0.46 7.04 6.56
N VAL A 141 -0.70 8.17 7.24
CA VAL A 141 0.13 9.38 7.09
C VAL A 141 1.55 9.11 7.60
N GLY A 142 1.69 8.42 8.72
CA GLY A 142 2.98 8.04 9.31
C GLY A 142 3.83 7.12 8.42
N SER A 143 3.20 6.23 7.66
CA SER A 143 3.88 5.38 6.67
C SER A 143 4.40 6.16 5.45
N GLY A 144 3.84 7.34 5.19
CA GLY A 144 4.19 8.21 4.08
C GLY A 144 3.45 7.88 2.77
N LYS A 145 3.30 8.90 1.92
CA LYS A 145 2.55 8.81 0.66
C LYS A 145 3.12 7.76 -0.28
N GLU A 146 4.43 7.62 -0.34
CA GLU A 146 5.10 6.65 -1.22
C GLU A 146 4.73 5.22 -0.88
N CYS A 147 4.66 4.88 0.42
CA CYS A 147 4.23 3.56 0.87
C CYS A 147 2.77 3.29 0.54
N HIS A 148 1.90 4.24 0.84
CA HIS A 148 0.47 4.17 0.50
C HIS A 148 0.25 3.95 -1.00
N ASP A 149 0.84 4.80 -1.84
CA ASP A 149 0.71 4.73 -3.29
C ASP A 149 1.23 3.41 -3.85
N ALA A 150 2.39 2.94 -3.39
CA ALA A 150 2.99 1.70 -3.88
C ALA A 150 2.14 0.47 -3.51
N PHE A 151 1.63 0.42 -2.28
CA PHE A 151 0.81 -0.68 -1.81
C PHE A 151 -0.50 -0.77 -2.60
N VAL A 152 -1.19 0.37 -2.78
CA VAL A 152 -2.42 0.41 -3.57
C VAL A 152 -2.16 0.00 -5.03
N LYS A 153 -1.11 0.53 -5.66
CA LYS A 153 -0.77 0.18 -7.05
C LYS A 153 -0.50 -1.32 -7.20
N TYR A 154 0.30 -1.89 -6.29
CA TYR A 154 0.61 -3.31 -6.27
C TYR A 154 -0.65 -4.18 -6.17
N VAL A 155 -1.56 -3.85 -5.24
CA VAL A 155 -2.82 -4.58 -5.08
C VAL A 155 -3.74 -4.39 -6.29
N ALA A 156 -3.86 -3.16 -6.81
CA ALA A 156 -4.70 -2.82 -7.95
C ALA A 156 -4.24 -3.48 -9.26
N GLU A 157 -2.95 -3.79 -9.41
CA GLU A 157 -2.42 -4.57 -10.54
C GLU A 157 -2.84 -6.04 -10.53
N GLY A 158 -3.43 -6.52 -9.42
CA GLY A 158 -3.92 -7.87 -9.28
C GLY A 158 -4.97 -8.25 -10.34
N PRO A 159 -5.02 -9.52 -10.80
CA PRO A 159 -5.85 -9.94 -11.94
C PRO A 159 -7.34 -9.61 -11.83
N LYS A 160 -7.88 -9.53 -10.60
CA LYS A 160 -9.29 -9.24 -10.36
C LYS A 160 -9.59 -7.74 -10.24
N LEU A 161 -8.59 -6.94 -9.91
CA LEU A 161 -8.73 -5.53 -9.57
C LEU A 161 -8.30 -4.61 -10.72
N LYS A 162 -7.40 -5.08 -11.58
CA LYS A 162 -6.83 -4.29 -12.69
C LYS A 162 -7.86 -3.70 -13.65
N VAL A 163 -9.05 -4.31 -13.77
CA VAL A 163 -10.16 -3.77 -14.58
C VAL A 163 -10.64 -2.39 -14.10
N ASN A 164 -10.50 -2.10 -12.81
CA ASN A 164 -10.92 -0.85 -12.17
C ASN A 164 -9.73 -0.07 -11.60
N TYR A 165 -8.53 -0.24 -12.17
CA TYR A 165 -7.29 0.32 -11.65
C TYR A 165 -7.38 1.83 -11.35
N ASP A 166 -7.83 2.62 -12.32
CA ASP A 166 -7.93 4.09 -12.17
C ASP A 166 -8.94 4.50 -11.10
N TYR A 167 -10.01 3.73 -10.92
CA TYR A 167 -10.99 3.94 -9.85
C TYR A 167 -10.35 3.75 -8.47
N TYR A 168 -9.57 2.69 -8.28
CA TYR A 168 -8.86 2.42 -7.04
C TYR A 168 -7.77 3.45 -6.75
N LEU A 169 -7.04 3.91 -7.77
CA LEU A 169 -6.07 5.00 -7.58
C LEU A 169 -6.74 6.30 -7.12
N LYS A 170 -7.87 6.66 -7.72
CA LYS A 170 -8.63 7.84 -7.30
C LYS A 170 -9.12 7.75 -5.86
N ARG A 171 -9.69 6.59 -5.46
CA ARG A 171 -10.13 6.37 -4.07
C ARG A 171 -8.97 6.41 -3.08
N SER A 172 -7.81 5.89 -3.49
CA SER A 172 -6.59 5.94 -2.69
C SER A 172 -6.08 7.37 -2.48
N GLU A 173 -6.14 8.23 -3.49
CA GLU A 173 -5.80 9.65 -3.36
C GLU A 173 -6.79 10.38 -2.43
N GLU A 174 -8.08 10.08 -2.56
CA GLU A 174 -9.12 10.62 -1.68
C GLU A 174 -8.89 10.21 -0.22
N LEU A 175 -8.63 8.93 0.05
CA LEU A 175 -8.28 8.42 1.38
C LEU A 175 -7.10 9.20 1.97
N TYR A 176 -6.00 9.31 1.22
CA TYR A 176 -4.80 9.97 1.72
C TYR A 176 -5.07 11.45 2.01
N SER A 177 -5.84 12.12 1.13
CA SER A 177 -6.27 13.51 1.35
C SER A 177 -7.14 13.66 2.60
N ILE A 178 -8.08 12.75 2.85
CA ILE A 178 -8.90 12.76 4.06
C ILE A 178 -8.00 12.65 5.29
N CYS A 179 -7.06 11.71 5.29
CA CYS A 179 -6.16 11.53 6.41
C CYS A 179 -5.21 12.73 6.63
N LEU A 180 -4.83 13.46 5.58
CA LEU A 180 -4.10 14.72 5.74
C LEU A 180 -4.94 15.82 6.39
N THR A 181 -6.26 15.85 6.19
CA THR A 181 -7.13 16.88 6.83
C THR A 181 -7.37 16.64 8.32
N VAL A 182 -6.98 15.47 8.83
CA VAL A 182 -7.02 15.16 10.25
C VAL A 182 -5.91 15.91 11.02
N PHE A 183 -4.84 16.34 10.33
CA PHE A 183 -3.65 17.02 10.89
C PHE A 183 -3.46 18.44 10.36
#